data_AF-A0A7J9VYB9-F1
#
_entry.id   AF-A0A7J9VYB9-F1
#
_cell.length_a   1.000
_cell.length_b   1.000
_cell.length_c   1.000
_cell.angle_alpha   90.00
_cell.angle_beta   90.00
_cell.angle_gamma   90.00
#
_symmetry.space_group_name_H-M   'P 1'
#
loop_
_entity.id
_entity.type
_entity.pdbx_description
1 polymer ?
#
loop_
_entity_poly.entity_id
_entity_poly.type
_entity_poly.pdbx_seq_one_letter_code
_entity_poly.pdbx_strand_id
1 'polypeptide(L)'
;MMSYRDAAAALWGEAGMYAHDGYACFRAEHFAELPEQLPIVIGITAYGRCLGLTRAGWEHGPRITLASNLFRAGRGHVDDTLLHEMLHAWLHETGQDTGHDSEAWYAAVRRLSPAVLGHELDARRGAGRRSVRVPNPNAGQEGQPATVVRKVAVTEMVQHSDVARWPSPFRPTDHDFGAPINCPTY
;
A
#
# COMPACT_ATOMS: atom_id res chain seq x y z
N MET A 1 -11.03 20.98 22.81
CA MET A 1 -9.87 20.17 22.38
C MET A 1 -9.87 20.21 20.86
N MET A 2 -8.77 20.57 20.21
CA MET A 2 -8.70 20.60 18.73
C MET A 2 -8.50 19.17 18.22
N SER A 3 -9.31 18.71 17.26
CA SER A 3 -9.14 17.38 16.67
C SER A 3 -7.97 17.35 15.67
N TYR A 4 -7.48 16.16 15.30
CA TYR A 4 -6.47 16.08 14.21
C TYR A 4 -7.03 16.57 12.88
N ARG A 5 -8.33 16.36 12.63
CA ARG A 5 -9.01 16.89 11.45
C ARG A 5 -8.99 18.42 11.41
N ASP A 6 -9.27 19.09 12.55
CA ASP A 6 -9.23 20.55 12.64
C ASP A 6 -7.81 21.10 12.42
N ALA A 7 -6.81 20.42 12.99
CA ALA A 7 -5.41 20.76 12.77
C ALA A 7 -5.01 20.61 11.29
N ALA A 8 -5.43 19.52 10.65
CA ALA A 8 -5.16 19.25 9.24
C ALA A 8 -5.87 20.26 8.32
N ALA A 9 -7.10 20.66 8.65
CA ALA A 9 -7.81 21.72 7.95
C ALA A 9 -7.06 23.06 8.03
N ALA A 10 -6.52 23.40 9.21
CA ALA A 10 -5.76 24.64 9.39
C ALA A 10 -4.41 24.62 8.63
N LEU A 11 -3.76 23.46 8.54
CA LEU A 11 -2.44 23.33 7.89
C LEU A 11 -2.51 23.14 6.37
N TRP A 12 -3.46 22.33 5.88
CA TRP A 12 -3.51 21.91 4.47
C TRP A 12 -4.87 22.14 3.80
N GLY A 13 -5.82 22.79 4.48
CA GLY A 13 -7.12 23.12 3.91
C GLY A 13 -7.92 21.88 3.51
N GLU A 14 -8.46 21.89 2.29
CA GLU A 14 -9.26 20.79 1.74
C GLU A 14 -8.49 19.47 1.72
N ALA A 15 -7.20 19.48 1.37
CA ALA A 15 -6.38 18.26 1.32
C ALA A 15 -6.28 17.57 2.69
N GLY A 16 -6.08 18.37 3.75
CA GLY A 16 -6.03 17.87 5.12
C GLY A 16 -7.36 17.30 5.60
N MET A 17 -8.47 18.01 5.33
CA MET A 17 -9.81 17.52 5.65
C MET A 17 -10.12 16.23 4.90
N TYR A 18 -9.83 16.19 3.59
CA TYR A 18 -10.10 15.04 2.74
C TYR A 18 -9.40 13.76 3.25
N ALA A 19 -8.12 13.85 3.59
CA ALA A 19 -7.38 12.69 4.11
C ALA A 19 -7.96 12.16 5.44
N HIS A 20 -8.41 13.06 6.33
CA HIS A 20 -9.03 12.67 7.59
C HIS A 20 -10.45 12.13 7.43
N ASP A 21 -11.23 12.68 6.49
CA ASP A 21 -12.57 12.19 6.18
C ASP A 21 -12.51 10.80 5.53
N GLY A 22 -11.57 10.60 4.60
CA GLY A 22 -11.26 9.30 4.01
C GLY A 22 -10.83 8.28 5.08
N TYR A 23 -9.97 8.68 6.01
CA TYR A 23 -9.56 7.83 7.13
C TYR A 23 -10.76 7.39 7.98
N ALA A 24 -11.63 8.33 8.37
CA ALA A 24 -12.80 8.01 9.18
C ALA A 24 -13.73 7.01 8.47
N CYS A 25 -13.92 7.20 7.15
CA CYS A 25 -14.70 6.31 6.31
C CYS A 25 -14.10 4.89 6.27
N PHE A 26 -12.85 4.75 5.84
CA PHE A 26 -12.20 3.45 5.72
C PHE A 26 -12.02 2.75 7.05
N ARG A 27 -11.78 3.50 8.14
CA ARG A 27 -11.75 2.95 9.49
C ARG A 27 -13.08 2.27 9.83
N ALA A 28 -14.19 2.98 9.63
CA ALA A 28 -15.51 2.47 9.93
C ALA A 28 -15.86 1.23 9.10
N GLU A 29 -15.43 1.20 7.84
CA GLU A 29 -15.77 0.12 6.90
C GLU A 29 -14.85 -1.10 6.99
N HIS A 30 -13.56 -0.91 7.29
CA HIS A 30 -12.54 -1.94 7.03
C HIS A 30 -11.55 -2.17 8.18
N PHE A 31 -11.40 -1.21 9.09
CA PHE A 31 -10.34 -1.20 10.11
C PHE A 31 -10.86 -0.73 11.48
N ALA A 32 -11.85 -1.44 12.03
CA ALA A 32 -12.50 -1.07 13.29
C ALA A 32 -11.54 -1.01 14.49
N GLU A 33 -10.42 -1.76 14.42
CA GLU A 33 -9.38 -1.82 15.45
C GLU A 33 -8.47 -0.59 15.48
N LEU A 34 -8.47 0.22 14.42
CA LEU A 34 -7.68 1.47 14.42
C LEU A 34 -8.29 2.50 15.39
N PRO A 35 -7.46 3.40 15.95
CA PRO A 35 -7.93 4.45 16.85
C PRO A 35 -8.94 5.36 16.16
N GLU A 36 -9.82 6.02 16.91
CA GLU A 36 -10.81 6.94 16.35
C GLU A 36 -10.15 8.10 15.58
N GLN A 37 -8.98 8.53 16.04
CA GLN A 37 -8.18 9.55 15.39
C GLN A 37 -6.73 9.08 15.29
N LEU A 38 -6.14 9.31 14.12
CA LEU A 38 -4.74 9.02 13.83
C LEU A 38 -4.09 10.27 13.23
N PRO A 39 -2.86 10.65 13.62
CA PRO A 39 -2.22 11.81 13.02
C PRO A 39 -1.82 11.52 11.57
N ILE A 40 -2.43 12.24 10.64
CA ILE A 40 -2.13 12.18 9.20
C ILE A 40 -1.46 13.49 8.81
N VAL A 41 -0.25 13.39 8.27
CA VAL A 41 0.57 14.55 7.89
C VAL A 41 0.75 14.58 6.38
N ILE A 42 0.71 15.77 5.78
CA ILE A 42 1.05 15.95 4.36
C ILE A 42 2.39 16.68 4.27
N GLY A 43 3.38 16.08 3.60
CA GLY A 43 4.70 16.71 3.51
C GLY A 43 5.89 15.78 3.31
N ILE A 44 5.71 14.56 2.80
CA ILE A 44 6.86 13.78 2.31
C ILE A 44 7.38 14.45 1.04
N THR A 45 8.63 14.92 1.07
CA THR A 45 9.43 15.03 -0.16
C THR A 45 9.62 13.62 -0.68
N ALA A 46 8.95 13.28 -1.79
CA ALA A 46 8.97 11.94 -2.35
C ALA A 46 10.42 11.47 -2.62
N TYR A 47 10.99 10.71 -1.69
CA TYR A 47 12.27 10.05 -1.84
C TYR A 47 12.02 8.59 -2.22
N GLY A 48 12.74 8.08 -3.22
CA GLY A 48 12.67 6.67 -3.58
C GLY A 48 11.31 6.16 -4.07
N ARG A 49 10.42 7.03 -4.58
CA ARG A 49 9.04 6.73 -5.03
C ARG A 49 8.03 6.44 -3.90
N CYS A 50 8.35 6.76 -2.65
CA CYS A 50 7.43 6.69 -1.51
C CYS A 50 6.35 7.78 -1.63
N LEU A 51 5.09 7.36 -1.82
CA LEU A 51 3.91 8.24 -1.89
C LEU A 51 3.15 8.32 -0.55
N GLY A 52 3.30 7.31 0.29
CA GLY A 52 2.80 7.23 1.65
C GLY A 52 3.82 6.56 2.57
N LEU A 53 3.74 6.84 3.87
CA LEU A 53 4.53 6.17 4.89
C LEU A 53 3.77 6.08 6.21
N THR A 54 3.73 4.88 6.77
CA THR A 54 3.29 4.62 8.13
C THR A 54 4.48 4.45 9.06
N ARG A 55 4.55 5.30 10.10
CA ARG A 55 5.48 5.12 11.21
C ARG A 55 4.72 4.50 12.38
N ALA A 56 4.89 3.20 12.54
CA ALA A 56 4.13 2.39 13.49
C ALA A 56 4.54 2.62 14.95
N GLY A 57 5.85 2.68 15.24
CA GLY A 57 6.38 2.79 16.61
C GLY A 57 6.59 4.21 17.14
N TRP A 58 5.69 5.16 16.85
CA TRP A 58 5.75 6.48 17.49
C TRP A 58 5.14 6.39 18.89
N GLU A 59 5.60 7.24 19.83
CA GLU A 59 5.23 7.20 21.26
C GLU A 59 3.71 7.25 21.52
N HIS A 60 2.94 7.70 20.53
CA HIS A 60 1.48 7.85 20.61
C HIS A 60 0.72 6.96 19.61
N GLY A 61 1.36 5.92 19.09
CA GLY A 61 0.79 5.01 18.09
C GLY A 61 1.15 5.39 16.65
N PRO A 62 0.56 4.71 15.64
CA PRO A 62 0.93 4.86 14.25
C PRO A 62 0.64 6.27 13.73
N ARG A 63 1.54 6.76 12.87
CA ARG A 63 1.37 8.03 12.14
C ARG A 63 1.46 7.78 10.65
N ILE A 64 0.48 8.27 9.90
CA ILE A 64 0.48 8.21 8.43
C ILE A 64 1.03 9.53 7.89
N THR A 65 1.82 9.45 6.84
CA THR A 65 2.30 10.62 6.12
C THR A 65 2.07 10.43 4.63
N LEU A 66 1.50 11.43 3.96
CA LEU A 66 1.19 11.41 2.53
C LEU A 66 2.06 12.43 1.77
N ALA A 67 2.45 12.07 0.55
CA ALA A 67 3.15 12.98 -0.34
C ALA A 67 2.16 14.00 -0.93
N SER A 68 2.53 15.29 -0.91
CA SER A 68 1.64 16.38 -1.35
C SER A 68 1.28 16.31 -2.83
N ASN A 69 2.18 15.77 -3.67
CA ASN A 69 1.95 15.60 -5.10
C ASN A 69 0.83 14.58 -5.41
N LEU A 70 0.48 13.71 -4.47
CA LEU A 70 -0.60 12.74 -4.62
C LEU A 70 -1.95 13.40 -4.85
N PHE A 71 -2.22 14.51 -4.15
CA PHE A 71 -3.48 15.26 -4.24
C PHE A 71 -3.70 15.87 -5.63
N ARG A 72 -2.62 16.20 -6.35
CA ARG A 72 -2.70 16.66 -7.74
C ARG A 72 -3.02 15.55 -8.74
N ALA A 73 -2.80 14.28 -8.37
CA ALA A 73 -3.05 13.14 -9.24
C ALA A 73 -4.54 12.73 -9.23
N GLY A 74 -5.27 13.03 -8.16
CA GLY A 74 -6.70 12.73 -8.04
C GLY A 74 -7.06 12.16 -6.67
N ARG A 75 -8.33 12.32 -6.28
CA ARG A 75 -8.91 11.80 -5.02
C ARG A 75 -8.69 10.30 -4.82
N GLY A 76 -8.94 9.48 -5.84
CA GLY A 76 -8.73 8.03 -5.77
C GLY A 76 -7.28 7.62 -5.52
N HIS A 77 -6.31 8.42 -5.98
CA HIS A 77 -4.89 8.15 -5.68
C HIS A 77 -4.57 8.40 -4.20
N VAL A 78 -5.19 9.44 -3.62
CA VAL A 78 -5.12 9.71 -2.18
C VAL A 78 -5.74 8.57 -1.40
N ASP A 79 -6.92 8.12 -1.80
CA ASP A 79 -7.65 7.03 -1.15
C ASP A 79 -6.88 5.71 -1.20
N ASP A 80 -6.38 5.32 -2.37
CA ASP A 80 -5.61 4.08 -2.53
C ASP A 80 -4.33 4.09 -1.67
N THR A 81 -3.63 5.22 -1.63
CA THR A 81 -2.42 5.36 -0.80
C THR A 81 -2.78 5.37 0.69
N LEU A 82 -3.86 6.06 1.07
CA LEU A 82 -4.32 6.10 2.45
C LEU A 82 -4.73 4.70 2.93
N LEU A 83 -5.48 3.94 2.12
CA LEU A 83 -5.84 2.55 2.40
C LEU A 83 -4.60 1.65 2.58
N HIS A 84 -3.59 1.82 1.74
CA HIS A 84 -2.31 1.10 1.86
C HIS A 84 -1.63 1.38 3.21
N GLU A 85 -1.54 2.65 3.59
CA GLU A 85 -0.93 3.05 4.86
C GLU A 85 -1.79 2.64 6.08
N MET A 86 -3.11 2.72 5.97
CA MET A 86 -4.02 2.23 7.01
C MET A 86 -3.88 0.72 7.22
N LEU A 87 -3.58 -0.06 6.17
CA LEU A 87 -3.29 -1.48 6.31
C LEU A 87 -2.00 -1.70 7.11
N HIS A 88 -0.94 -0.93 6.88
CA HIS A 88 0.26 -0.99 7.73
C HIS A 88 -0.06 -0.64 9.19
N ALA A 89 -0.85 0.41 9.43
CA ALA A 89 -1.25 0.80 10.78
C ALA A 89 -2.06 -0.30 11.46
N TRP A 90 -3.00 -0.93 10.74
CA TRP A 90 -3.85 -2.00 11.27
C TRP A 90 -3.05 -3.25 11.63
N LEU A 91 -2.12 -3.65 10.76
CA LEU A 91 -1.21 -4.76 11.07
C LEU A 91 -0.40 -4.48 12.34
N HIS A 92 0.07 -3.24 12.52
CA HIS A 92 0.78 -2.87 13.74
C HIS A 92 -0.11 -2.93 14.99
N GLU A 93 -1.28 -2.29 14.97
CA GLU A 93 -2.22 -2.26 16.10
C GLU A 93 -2.68 -3.67 16.51
N THR A 94 -2.76 -4.58 15.54
CA THR A 94 -3.14 -5.98 15.78
C THR A 94 -1.96 -6.91 16.09
N GLY A 95 -0.75 -6.36 16.24
CA GLY A 95 0.45 -7.12 16.60
C GLY A 95 0.96 -8.05 15.48
N GLN A 96 0.60 -7.78 14.22
CA GLN A 96 1.00 -8.56 13.06
C GLN A 96 2.22 -7.96 12.35
N ASP A 97 2.89 -8.79 11.54
CA ASP A 97 4.05 -8.39 10.75
C ASP A 97 3.61 -7.43 9.62
N THR A 98 4.18 -6.22 9.63
CA THR A 98 3.87 -5.13 8.70
C THR A 98 4.59 -5.22 7.36
N GLY A 99 5.52 -6.17 7.19
CA GLY A 99 6.26 -6.36 5.95
C GLY A 99 5.37 -6.79 4.79
N HIS A 100 5.57 -6.23 3.59
CA HIS A 100 4.81 -6.59 2.38
C HIS A 100 4.99 -8.04 1.95
N ASP A 101 5.99 -8.74 2.48
CA ASP A 101 6.25 -10.15 2.23
C ASP A 101 5.75 -11.08 3.35
N SER A 102 5.02 -10.56 4.35
CA SER A 102 4.44 -11.36 5.42
C SER A 102 3.13 -12.04 4.97
N GLU A 103 2.79 -13.19 5.57
CA GLU A 103 1.48 -13.83 5.31
C GLU A 103 0.33 -12.94 5.80
N ALA A 104 0.55 -12.16 6.86
CA ALA A 104 -0.41 -11.21 7.40
C ALA A 104 -0.80 -10.14 6.37
N TRP A 105 0.17 -9.57 5.66
CA TRP A 105 -0.08 -8.63 4.56
C TRP A 105 -0.92 -9.26 3.45
N TYR A 106 -0.52 -10.45 2.97
CA TYR A 106 -1.24 -11.16 1.93
C TYR A 106 -2.67 -11.54 2.34
N ALA A 107 -2.86 -12.02 3.57
CA ALA A 107 -4.17 -12.35 4.11
C ALA A 107 -5.08 -11.13 4.20
N ALA A 108 -4.56 -9.98 4.63
CA ALA A 108 -5.32 -8.75 4.69
C ALA A 108 -5.68 -8.21 3.28
N VAL A 109 -4.75 -8.26 2.32
CA VAL A 109 -5.03 -7.91 0.92
C VAL A 109 -6.17 -8.78 0.38
N ARG A 110 -6.13 -10.11 0.58
CA ARG A 110 -7.21 -11.00 0.16
C ARG A 110 -8.54 -10.66 0.84
N ARG A 111 -8.53 -10.38 2.14
CA ARG A 111 -9.72 -10.01 2.93
C ARG A 111 -10.37 -8.71 2.43
N LEU A 112 -9.56 -7.69 2.14
CA LEU A 112 -10.05 -6.35 1.80
C LEU A 112 -10.43 -6.19 0.32
N SER A 113 -9.85 -6.98 -0.57
CA SER A 113 -10.02 -6.83 -2.02
C SER A 113 -11.48 -6.87 -2.49
N PRO A 114 -12.37 -7.76 -2.01
CA PRO A 114 -13.76 -7.77 -2.46
C PRO A 114 -14.47 -6.44 -2.20
N ALA A 115 -14.23 -5.81 -1.06
CA ALA A 115 -14.84 -4.53 -0.70
C ALA A 115 -14.18 -3.35 -1.42
N VAL A 116 -12.85 -3.33 -1.50
CA VAL A 116 -12.09 -2.19 -2.05
C VAL A 116 -12.02 -2.20 -3.58
N LEU A 117 -11.91 -3.38 -4.18
CA LEU A 117 -11.73 -3.57 -5.64
C LEU A 117 -12.98 -4.11 -6.34
N GLY A 118 -14.01 -4.53 -5.59
CA GLY A 118 -15.22 -5.14 -6.15
C GLY A 118 -15.03 -6.58 -6.64
N HIS A 119 -13.87 -7.20 -6.39
CA HIS A 119 -13.57 -8.58 -6.78
C HIS A 119 -12.54 -9.22 -5.85
N GLU A 120 -12.54 -10.55 -5.80
CA GLU A 120 -11.55 -11.31 -5.03
C GLU A 120 -10.18 -11.27 -5.72
N LEU A 121 -9.11 -11.19 -4.92
CA LEU A 121 -7.74 -11.39 -5.39
C LEU A 121 -7.20 -12.71 -4.85
N ASP A 122 -6.74 -13.60 -5.73
CA ASP A 122 -6.01 -14.80 -5.34
C ASP A 122 -4.51 -14.51 -5.11
N ALA A 123 -4.23 -13.58 -4.20
CA ALA A 123 -2.88 -13.17 -3.85
C ALA A 123 -2.23 -14.23 -2.93
N ARG A 124 -1.28 -15.00 -3.46
CA ARG A 124 -0.50 -16.00 -2.69
C ARG A 124 0.99 -15.73 -2.75
N ARG A 125 1.67 -15.73 -1.60
CA ARG A 125 3.12 -15.55 -1.56
C ARG A 125 3.80 -16.68 -2.35
N GLY A 126 4.75 -16.30 -3.20
CA GLY A 126 5.52 -17.24 -4.01
C GLY A 126 4.82 -17.76 -5.27
N ALA A 127 3.53 -17.51 -5.49
CA ALA A 127 2.82 -17.97 -6.69
C ALA A 127 3.32 -17.31 -7.99
N GLY A 128 3.81 -16.07 -7.91
CA GLY A 128 4.36 -15.34 -9.06
C GLY A 128 5.68 -15.88 -9.61
N ARG A 129 6.28 -16.92 -9.02
CA ARG A 129 7.55 -17.49 -9.47
C ARG A 129 7.54 -19.01 -9.45
N ARG A 130 7.96 -19.64 -10.54
CA ARG A 130 8.21 -21.10 -10.60
C ARG A 130 9.68 -21.41 -10.85
N SER A 131 10.14 -22.54 -10.35
CA SER A 131 11.47 -23.06 -10.66
C SER A 131 11.43 -23.79 -12.01
N VAL A 132 12.32 -23.42 -12.92
CA VAL A 132 12.52 -24.15 -14.19
C VAL A 132 13.99 -24.52 -14.34
N ARG A 133 14.27 -25.66 -14.97
CA ARG A 133 15.64 -26.00 -15.39
C ARG A 133 15.92 -25.32 -16.72
N VAL A 134 17.03 -24.61 -16.81
CA VAL A 134 17.52 -24.00 -18.05
C VAL A 134 18.92 -24.52 -18.35
N PRO A 135 19.38 -24.49 -19.61
CA PRO A 135 20.76 -24.83 -19.95
C PRO A 135 21.76 -24.05 -19.09
N ASN A 136 22.76 -24.75 -18.56
CA ASN A 136 23.85 -24.10 -17.83
C ASN A 136 24.77 -23.41 -18.87
N PRO A 137 25.00 -22.09 -18.80
CA PRO A 137 25.95 -21.42 -19.70
C PRO A 137 27.38 -21.97 -19.58
N ASN A 138 27.71 -22.62 -18.45
CA ASN A 138 29.00 -23.25 -18.19
C ASN A 138 28.98 -24.77 -18.45
N ALA A 139 27.94 -25.31 -19.10
CA ALA A 139 27.88 -26.72 -19.45
C ALA A 139 29.11 -27.12 -20.28
N GLY A 140 29.79 -28.20 -19.87
CA GLY A 140 31.02 -28.69 -20.51
C GLY A 140 32.32 -28.28 -19.78
N GLN A 141 32.25 -27.42 -18.78
CA GLN A 141 33.37 -27.21 -17.84
C GLN A 141 33.40 -28.32 -16.77
N GLU A 142 34.60 -28.68 -16.31
CA GLU A 142 34.78 -29.74 -15.31
C GLU A 142 33.98 -29.41 -14.03
N GLY A 143 33.21 -30.40 -13.56
CA GLY A 143 32.36 -30.26 -12.37
C GLY A 143 31.06 -29.47 -12.56
N GLN A 144 30.75 -28.96 -13.76
CA GLN A 144 29.52 -28.19 -14.00
C GLN A 144 28.36 -29.06 -14.51
N PRO A 145 27.14 -28.92 -13.96
CA PRO A 145 25.97 -29.68 -14.42
C PRO A 145 25.47 -29.15 -15.77
N ALA A 146 24.78 -29.99 -16.56
CA ALA A 146 24.21 -29.62 -17.85
C ALA A 146 23.10 -28.55 -17.77
N THR A 147 22.40 -28.47 -16.63
CA THR A 147 21.30 -27.52 -16.41
C THR A 147 21.40 -26.88 -15.03
N VAL A 148 20.93 -25.64 -14.91
CA VAL A 148 20.75 -24.93 -13.64
C VAL A 148 19.28 -24.62 -13.40
N VAL A 149 18.89 -24.52 -12.13
CA VAL A 149 17.53 -24.08 -11.76
C VAL A 149 17.49 -22.56 -11.75
N ARG A 150 16.55 -21.97 -12.49
CA ARG A 150 16.23 -20.54 -12.42
C ARG A 150 14.80 -20.33 -11.97
N LYS A 151 14.57 -19.24 -11.23
CA LYS A 151 13.22 -18.75 -10.94
C LYS A 151 12.77 -17.89 -12.12
N VAL A 152 11.63 -18.25 -12.71
CA VAL A 152 10.98 -17.47 -13.76
C VAL A 152 9.63 -16.96 -13.27
N ALA A 153 9.24 -15.77 -13.71
CA ALA A 153 7.95 -15.20 -13.40
C ALA A 153 6.83 -16.02 -14.05
N VAL A 154 5.71 -16.16 -13.33
CA VAL A 154 4.46 -16.72 -13.87
C VAL A 154 3.53 -15.53 -14.11
N THR A 155 3.41 -15.09 -15.37
CA THR A 155 2.74 -13.84 -15.74
C THR A 155 1.24 -13.84 -15.49
N GLU A 156 0.62 -15.03 -15.44
CA GLU A 156 -0.81 -15.22 -15.15
C GLU A 156 -1.14 -15.11 -13.65
N MET A 157 -0.12 -15.03 -12.79
CA MET A 157 -0.28 -14.94 -11.34
C MET A 157 -0.09 -13.50 -10.87
N VAL A 158 -0.78 -13.15 -9.79
CA VAL A 158 -0.59 -11.87 -9.10
C VAL A 158 0.86 -11.75 -8.63
N GLN A 159 1.56 -10.69 -9.06
CA GLN A 159 2.96 -10.48 -8.73
C GLN A 159 3.10 -9.86 -7.34
N HIS A 160 4.15 -10.25 -6.60
CA HIS A 160 4.47 -9.66 -5.30
C HIS A 160 4.61 -8.14 -5.37
N SER A 161 5.21 -7.60 -6.43
CA SER A 161 5.35 -6.15 -6.62
C SER A 161 4.01 -5.41 -6.71
N ASP A 162 2.94 -6.08 -7.14
CA ASP A 162 1.62 -5.50 -7.24
C ASP A 162 0.88 -5.60 -5.90
N VAL A 163 1.03 -6.74 -5.21
CA VAL A 163 0.52 -6.93 -3.83
C VAL A 163 1.17 -5.94 -2.86
N ALA A 164 2.46 -5.67 -3.00
CA ALA A 164 3.20 -4.69 -2.20
C ALA A 164 2.80 -3.23 -2.48
N ARG A 165 1.99 -2.99 -3.53
CA ARG A 165 1.47 -1.65 -3.89
C ARG A 165 -0.06 -1.61 -3.85
N TRP A 166 -0.71 -2.66 -3.33
CA TRP A 166 -2.17 -2.74 -3.24
C TRP A 166 -2.74 -1.49 -2.55
N PRO A 167 -3.90 -0.95 -2.99
CA PRO A 167 -4.79 -1.50 -4.03
C PRO A 167 -4.49 -1.03 -5.46
N SER A 168 -3.72 0.04 -5.65
CA SER A 168 -3.65 0.80 -6.91
C SER A 168 -3.33 -0.03 -8.18
N PRO A 169 -2.36 -0.98 -8.19
CA PRO A 169 -2.07 -1.77 -9.39
C PRO A 169 -3.20 -2.67 -9.88
N PHE A 170 -4.22 -2.91 -9.05
CA PHE A 170 -5.37 -3.77 -9.36
C PHE A 170 -6.60 -2.97 -9.81
N ARG A 171 -6.48 -1.64 -9.90
CA ARG A 171 -7.50 -0.81 -10.53
C ARG A 171 -7.46 -1.02 -12.06
N PRO A 172 -8.61 -0.94 -12.77
CA PRO A 172 -8.63 -0.89 -14.23
C PRO A 172 -7.74 0.25 -14.77
N THR A 173 -7.17 0.06 -15.96
CA THR A 173 -6.30 1.08 -16.59
C THR A 173 -7.03 2.40 -16.85
N ASP A 174 -8.35 2.34 -17.05
CA ASP A 174 -9.26 3.46 -17.26
C ASP A 174 -9.97 3.92 -15.98
N HIS A 175 -9.51 3.47 -14.80
CA HIS A 175 -10.08 3.89 -13.53
C HIS A 175 -10.00 5.41 -13.36
N ASP A 176 -11.16 6.03 -13.15
CA ASP A 176 -11.25 7.45 -12.85
C ASP A 176 -10.83 7.72 -11.40
N PHE A 177 -9.61 8.23 -11.23
CA PHE A 177 -9.10 8.65 -9.93
C PHE A 177 -9.71 9.99 -9.45
N GLY A 178 -10.67 10.54 -10.17
CA GLY A 178 -11.44 11.70 -9.78
C GLY A 178 -10.66 13.02 -9.81
N ALA A 179 -11.32 14.07 -9.34
CA ALA A 179 -10.77 15.41 -9.41
C ALA A 179 -9.53 15.58 -8.52
N PRO A 180 -8.54 16.39 -8.96
CA PRO A 180 -7.42 16.77 -8.11
C PRO A 180 -7.89 17.68 -6.96
N ILE A 181 -7.15 17.64 -5.85
CA ILE A 181 -7.32 18.55 -4.71
C ILE A 181 -6.11 19.48 -4.66
N ASN A 182 -6.34 20.79 -4.48
CA ASN A 182 -5.25 21.71 -4.25
C ASN A 182 -4.62 21.43 -2.87
N CYS A 183 -3.34 21.07 -2.86
CA CYS A 183 -2.60 20.84 -1.63
C CYS A 183 -1.42 21.81 -1.55
N PRO A 184 -1.34 22.69 -0.54
CA PRO A 184 -0.21 23.57 -0.38
C PRO A 184 1.06 22.75 -0.10
N THR A 185 2.15 23.12 -0.76
CA THR A 185 3.49 22.56 -0.52
C THR A 185 4.29 23.61 0.24
N TYR A 186 4.56 23.35 1.51
CA TYR A 186 5.39 24.21 2.36
C TYR A 186 6.82 23.65 2.48
#